data_AF-A0A1C7MV33-F1
#
_entry.id   AF-A0A1C7MV33-F1
#
_cell.length_a   1.000
_cell.length_b   1.000
_cell.length_c   1.000
_cell.angle_alpha   90.00
_cell.angle_beta   90.00
_cell.angle_gamma   90.00
#
_symmetry.space_group_name_H-M   'P 1'
#
loop_
_entity.id
_entity.type
_entity.pdbx_description
1 polymer ?
#
loop_
_entity_poly.entity_id
_entity_poly.type
_entity_poly.pdbx_seq_one_letter_code
_entity_poly.pdbx_strand_id
1 'polypeptide(L)'
;MIQALLGKGDYFAALDLIEETKLVLNNNRKSQSQDDEVDLSSIKALANFSAQLDEMQKAVGVMTQHDFLSTLLSDFTFILENIDLERAKQSLLNTNAQVMQPDLQKEKDLRDKLRPIVMGLLRTEMLLSTLREYREQLMIEIKDIIRKRYPASVLSQSTISSQEEQINSQLSKQLKAMPFSAFFDMLLDMFSALMKAIERTSIYHQLIASIASDQPEIEKESADILFSVADLAHVRCGKLIGFRNDQNALLNPTDFYRFSNVIRTFVVQCESMCKRTCFGLRGTMTTQQKAFIEHFHMERVKQEAQLIENEQWVASEVPSDFQSIVDNICDGHIASHLNELTSRSSQKGEKPTKHLVLDGYSFYVVGCSLLILKMFEDYLKCALNLDNPTLTIEIVHRLIEMLKLFNSRVCQVILGAGAMRSAGLKNITAKHLALASQSLAVMITLIPKLKHYVAHQLLTKSLSDPLLSEFDHAVEDYRNHQGEIHSKLVAIMNERFAAHAKAMQAIDWDQEAMETGKHANIYMETLVTETVRLHKVLSKYLPERDLKV
;
A
#
# COMPACT_ATOMS: atom_id res chain seq x y z
N MET A 1 62.06 -1.28 15.11
CA MET A 1 60.90 -1.83 15.83
C MET A 1 59.58 -1.33 15.23
N ILE A 2 59.39 -0.02 15.08
CA ILE A 2 58.17 0.57 14.47
C ILE A 2 57.91 0.03 13.05
N GLN A 3 58.91 -0.04 12.17
CA GLN A 3 58.75 -0.64 10.83
C GLN A 3 58.36 -2.13 10.84
N ALA A 4 58.75 -2.89 11.87
CA ALA A 4 58.37 -4.30 12.01
C ALA A 4 56.94 -4.48 12.52
N LEU A 5 56.42 -3.51 13.28
CA LEU A 5 55.01 -3.46 13.72
C LEU A 5 54.10 -3.00 12.58
N LEU A 6 54.56 -2.03 11.78
CA LEU A 6 53.88 -1.63 10.54
C LEU A 6 53.77 -2.80 9.55
N GLY A 7 54.82 -3.61 9.39
CA GLY A 7 54.78 -4.82 8.58
C GLY A 7 53.85 -5.93 9.11
N LYS A 8 53.41 -5.84 10.37
CA LYS A 8 52.47 -6.80 11.00
C LYS A 8 51.03 -6.24 11.10
N GLY A 9 50.79 -5.01 10.64
CA GLY A 9 49.49 -4.34 10.75
C GLY A 9 49.12 -3.90 12.18
N ASP A 10 50.05 -3.92 13.13
CA ASP A 10 49.80 -3.47 14.51
C ASP A 10 50.07 -1.96 14.63
N TYR A 11 49.17 -1.19 14.02
CA TYR A 11 49.26 0.27 13.96
C TYR A 11 49.09 0.92 15.33
N PHE A 12 48.31 0.31 16.22
CA PHE A 12 48.08 0.82 17.57
C PHE A 12 49.37 0.78 18.39
N ALA A 13 50.07 -0.37 18.41
CA ALA A 13 51.35 -0.50 19.08
C ALA A 13 52.46 0.35 18.41
N ALA A 14 52.40 0.49 17.08
CA ALA A 14 53.32 1.39 16.36
C ALA A 14 53.14 2.85 16.77
N LEU A 15 51.89 3.32 16.96
CA LEU A 15 51.58 4.67 17.45
C LEU A 15 51.99 4.86 18.91
N ASP A 16 51.76 3.87 19.79
CA ASP A 16 52.24 3.93 21.19
C ASP A 16 53.76 4.12 21.26
N LEU A 17 54.51 3.38 20.45
CA LEU A 17 55.96 3.51 20.38
C LEU A 17 56.41 4.86 19.80
N ILE A 18 55.70 5.40 18.81
CA ILE A 18 55.99 6.74 18.26
C ILE A 18 55.75 7.81 19.34
N GLU A 19 54.66 7.72 20.10
CA GLU A 19 54.32 8.67 21.15
C GLU A 19 55.28 8.58 22.34
N GLU A 20 55.62 7.37 22.79
CA GLU A 20 56.63 7.17 23.83
C GLU A 20 57.99 7.73 23.40
N THR A 21 58.38 7.52 22.13
CA THR A 21 59.62 8.08 21.58
C THR A 21 59.57 9.61 21.55
N LYS A 22 58.43 10.22 21.18
CA LYS A 22 58.24 11.69 21.20
C LYS A 22 58.29 12.25 22.63
N LEU A 23 57.70 11.56 23.61
CA LEU A 23 57.71 11.97 25.01
C LEU A 23 59.12 11.94 25.61
N VAL A 24 59.91 10.92 25.27
CA VAL A 24 61.32 10.80 25.68
C VAL A 24 62.20 11.85 24.99
N LEU A 25 61.95 12.17 23.71
CA LEU A 25 62.67 13.22 22.98
C LEU A 25 62.37 14.64 23.50
N ASN A 26 61.15 14.88 23.97
CA ASN A 26 60.68 16.20 24.42
C ASN A 26 60.74 16.41 25.94
N ASN A 27 61.31 15.46 26.71
CA ASN A 27 61.48 15.56 28.16
C ASN A 27 60.17 15.85 28.95
N ASN A 28 59.05 15.25 28.52
CA ASN A 28 57.72 15.53 29.11
C ASN A 28 57.26 14.51 30.17
N ARG A 29 58.11 13.57 30.62
CA ARG A 29 57.77 12.70 31.75
C ARG A 29 57.88 13.49 33.06
N LYS A 30 56.76 14.02 33.55
CA LYS A 30 56.62 14.39 34.97
C LYS A 30 56.65 13.11 35.81
N SER A 31 57.84 12.60 36.12
CA SER A 31 58.02 11.51 37.09
C SER A 31 58.95 11.98 38.20
N GLN A 32 58.43 11.97 39.41
CA GLN A 32 59.12 12.28 40.65
C GLN A 32 60.15 11.18 40.96
N SER A 33 61.36 11.27 40.41
CA SER A 33 62.52 10.57 40.95
C SER A 33 63.79 11.21 40.38
N GLN A 34 64.50 11.94 41.24
CA GLN A 34 65.88 12.37 41.02
C GLN A 34 66.74 11.12 40.89
N ASP A 35 67.12 10.75 39.67
CA ASP A 35 68.48 10.36 39.29
C ASP A 35 68.51 10.02 37.79
N ASP A 36 69.32 10.79 37.05
CA ASP A 36 69.74 10.62 35.65
C ASP A 36 68.68 10.63 34.51
N GLU A 37 67.90 11.72 34.37
CA GLU A 37 67.22 12.03 33.10
C GLU A 37 68.13 12.86 32.17
N VAL A 38 68.59 12.23 31.07
CA VAL A 38 69.41 12.88 30.04
C VAL A 38 68.54 13.77 29.16
N ASP A 39 68.81 15.07 29.13
CA ASP A 39 68.13 16.03 28.24
C ASP A 39 68.57 15.87 26.77
N LEU A 40 67.87 14.99 26.06
CA LEU A 40 68.11 14.65 24.66
C LEU A 40 67.69 15.78 23.68
N SER A 41 66.96 16.79 24.16
CA SER A 41 66.49 17.91 23.33
C SER A 41 67.62 18.83 22.84
N SER A 42 68.76 18.82 23.54
CA SER A 42 69.95 19.61 23.23
C SER A 42 70.83 19.02 22.10
N ILE A 43 70.55 17.78 21.67
CA ILE A 43 71.34 17.05 20.68
C ILE A 43 70.88 17.41 19.26
N LYS A 44 71.67 18.23 18.55
CA LYS A 44 71.38 18.65 17.16
C LYS A 44 71.13 17.49 16.17
N ALA A 45 71.67 16.30 16.42
CA ALA A 45 71.44 15.12 15.60
C ALA A 45 70.01 14.55 15.73
N LEU A 46 69.33 14.82 16.85
CA LEU A 46 67.97 14.34 17.14
C LEU A 46 66.88 15.36 16.77
N ALA A 47 67.25 16.60 16.39
CA ALA A 47 66.30 17.64 16.00
C ALA A 47 65.42 17.24 14.80
N ASN A 48 65.97 16.49 13.84
CA ASN A 48 65.23 16.01 12.67
C ASN A 48 64.36 14.78 12.96
N PHE A 49 64.57 14.09 14.09
CA PHE A 49 63.82 12.89 14.45
C PHE A 49 62.36 13.22 14.80
N SER A 50 62.09 14.39 15.38
CA SER A 50 60.71 14.83 15.63
C SER A 50 59.90 14.94 14.33
N ALA A 51 60.48 15.58 13.30
CA ALA A 51 59.84 15.71 12.00
C ALA A 51 59.65 14.34 11.30
N GLN A 52 60.64 13.43 11.43
CA GLN A 52 60.52 12.07 10.93
C GLN A 52 59.44 11.26 11.67
N LEU A 53 59.27 11.45 12.98
CA LEU A 53 58.22 10.81 13.76
C LEU A 53 56.83 11.38 13.42
N ASP A 54 56.72 12.66 13.09
CA ASP A 54 55.48 13.27 12.56
C ASP A 54 55.12 12.71 11.18
N GLU A 55 56.11 12.56 10.30
CA GLU A 55 55.93 11.95 8.97
C GLU A 55 55.55 10.47 9.09
N MET A 56 56.18 9.73 10.00
CA MET A 56 55.82 8.35 10.31
C MET A 56 54.41 8.25 10.88
N GLN A 57 54.00 9.14 11.80
CA GLN A 57 52.63 9.16 12.34
C GLN A 57 51.60 9.40 11.23
N LYS A 58 51.87 10.32 10.30
CA LYS A 58 51.04 10.55 9.12
C LYS A 58 50.99 9.32 8.21
N ALA A 59 52.13 8.67 7.96
CA ALA A 59 52.19 7.45 7.16
C ALA A 59 51.39 6.30 7.80
N VAL A 60 51.49 6.13 9.13
CA VAL A 60 50.65 5.18 9.87
C VAL A 60 49.16 5.50 9.68
N GLY A 61 48.79 6.78 9.76
CA GLY A 61 47.42 7.24 9.51
C GLY A 61 46.89 6.83 8.12
N VAL A 62 47.66 7.09 7.06
CA VAL A 62 47.28 6.71 5.69
C VAL A 62 47.19 5.18 5.52
N MET A 63 48.11 4.42 6.13
CA MET A 63 48.05 2.95 6.12
C MET A 63 46.81 2.43 6.86
N THR A 64 46.49 2.98 8.04
CA THR A 64 45.27 2.62 8.79
C THR A 64 44.00 2.97 8.04
N GLN A 65 43.99 4.08 7.28
CA GLN A 65 42.87 4.49 6.44
C GLN A 65 42.64 3.49 5.31
N HIS A 66 43.70 3.07 4.61
CA HIS A 66 43.62 2.05 3.59
C HIS A 66 43.06 0.72 4.14
N ASP A 67 43.58 0.27 5.28
CA ASP A 67 43.14 -0.99 5.89
C ASP A 67 41.69 -0.92 6.40
N PHE A 68 41.26 0.23 6.91
CA PHE A 68 39.85 0.47 7.26
C PHE A 68 38.94 0.32 6.04
N LEU A 69 39.24 1.04 4.97
CA LEU A 69 38.44 1.02 3.73
C LEU A 69 38.44 -0.38 3.11
N SER A 70 39.61 -1.02 3.01
CA SER A 70 39.76 -2.36 2.46
C SER A 70 38.96 -3.39 3.26
N THR A 71 39.02 -3.32 4.60
CA THR A 71 38.29 -4.25 5.47
C THR A 71 36.78 -4.11 5.29
N LEU A 72 36.24 -2.89 5.36
CA LEU A 72 34.79 -2.67 5.27
C LEU A 72 34.23 -2.92 3.87
N LEU A 73 34.93 -2.47 2.82
CA LEU A 73 34.47 -2.64 1.44
C LEU A 73 34.60 -4.10 1.00
N SER A 74 35.68 -4.80 1.35
CA SER A 74 35.81 -6.23 1.03
C SER A 74 34.76 -7.07 1.74
N ASP A 75 34.47 -6.76 3.01
CA ASP A 75 33.40 -7.44 3.76
C ASP A 75 32.02 -7.13 3.15
N PHE A 76 31.79 -5.88 2.75
CA PHE A 76 30.55 -5.46 2.10
C PHE A 76 30.33 -6.22 0.78
N THR A 77 31.33 -6.27 -0.11
CA THR A 77 31.26 -7.01 -1.37
C THR A 77 31.04 -8.51 -1.12
N PHE A 78 31.78 -9.10 -0.18
CA PHE A 78 31.64 -10.52 0.16
C PHE A 78 30.22 -10.87 0.63
N ILE A 79 29.63 -10.06 1.51
CA ILE A 79 28.26 -10.30 1.98
C ILE A 79 27.26 -10.17 0.84
N LEU A 80 27.44 -9.18 -0.05
CA LEU A 80 26.54 -8.96 -1.18
C LEU A 80 26.61 -10.07 -2.24
N GLU A 81 27.78 -10.63 -2.49
CA GLU A 81 27.96 -11.75 -3.43
C GLU A 81 27.36 -13.06 -2.90
N ASN A 82 27.32 -13.24 -1.58
CA ASN A 82 26.79 -14.44 -0.93
C ASN A 82 25.33 -14.29 -0.45
N ILE A 83 24.58 -13.29 -0.94
CA ILE A 83 23.17 -13.13 -0.57
C ILE A 83 22.35 -14.31 -1.09
N ASP A 84 21.58 -14.93 -0.22
CA ASP A 84 20.43 -15.76 -0.60
C ASP A 84 19.26 -14.85 -1.01
N LEU A 85 19.20 -14.54 -2.31
CA LEU A 85 18.16 -13.65 -2.85
C LEU A 85 16.76 -14.22 -2.64
N GLU A 86 16.56 -15.52 -2.75
CA GLU A 86 15.23 -16.12 -2.64
C GLU A 86 14.68 -15.98 -1.23
N ARG A 87 15.52 -16.23 -0.21
CA ARG A 87 15.13 -15.97 1.18
C ARG A 87 14.83 -14.48 1.44
N ALA A 88 15.63 -13.58 0.85
CA ALA A 88 15.41 -12.15 0.99
C ALA A 88 14.08 -11.69 0.35
N LYS A 89 13.74 -12.20 -0.84
CA LYS A 89 12.45 -11.95 -1.50
C LYS A 89 11.27 -12.42 -0.66
N GLN A 90 11.35 -13.63 -0.11
CA GLN A 90 10.31 -14.17 0.77
C GLN A 90 10.09 -13.29 2.00
N SER A 91 11.17 -12.73 2.56
CA SER A 91 11.08 -11.80 3.68
C SER A 91 10.37 -10.50 3.29
N LEU A 92 10.59 -9.97 2.08
CA LEU A 92 9.92 -8.75 1.59
C LEU A 92 8.43 -8.98 1.31
N LEU A 93 8.06 -10.18 0.87
CA LEU A 93 6.68 -10.56 0.56
C LEU A 93 5.86 -10.84 1.82
N ASN A 94 6.50 -11.15 2.95
CA ASN A 94 5.81 -11.46 4.19
C ASN A 94 5.35 -10.17 4.91
N THR A 95 4.04 -9.94 4.93
CA THR A 95 3.40 -8.76 5.58
C THR A 95 3.65 -8.71 7.09
N ASN A 96 3.96 -9.84 7.73
CA ASN A 96 4.27 -9.94 9.17
C ASN A 96 5.78 -10.00 9.44
N ALA A 97 6.63 -9.69 8.46
CA ALA A 97 8.07 -9.68 8.68
C ALA A 97 8.41 -8.70 9.81
N GLN A 98 8.91 -9.25 10.92
CA GLN A 98 9.40 -8.45 12.02
C GLN A 98 10.50 -7.51 11.50
N VAL A 99 10.58 -6.33 12.11
CA VAL A 99 11.69 -5.41 11.89
C VAL A 99 13.00 -6.16 12.12
N MET A 100 13.83 -6.26 11.09
CA MET A 100 15.12 -6.93 11.23
C MET A 100 15.98 -6.12 12.19
N GLN A 101 16.32 -6.71 13.34
CA GLN A 101 17.32 -6.15 14.23
C GLN A 101 18.67 -6.81 13.92
N PRO A 102 19.72 -6.03 13.66
CA PRO A 102 21.04 -6.57 13.41
C PRO A 102 21.59 -7.29 14.65
N ASP A 103 22.01 -8.54 14.46
CA ASP A 103 22.54 -9.38 15.53
C ASP A 103 24.05 -9.15 15.71
N LEU A 104 24.40 -8.24 16.61
CA LEU A 104 25.80 -7.87 16.87
C LEU A 104 26.64 -9.01 17.46
N GLN A 105 26.02 -10.07 18.00
CA GLN A 105 26.77 -11.18 18.60
C GLN A 105 27.48 -12.03 17.54
N LYS A 106 26.93 -12.07 16.31
CA LYS A 106 27.54 -12.77 15.18
C LYS A 106 28.71 -12.03 14.55
N GLU A 107 28.87 -10.75 14.85
CA GLU A 107 29.86 -9.87 14.23
C GLU A 107 31.10 -9.64 15.10
N LYS A 108 31.37 -10.56 16.03
CA LYS A 108 32.51 -10.45 16.96
C LYS A 108 33.85 -10.40 16.22
N ASP A 109 34.04 -11.24 15.22
CA ASP A 109 35.29 -11.30 14.45
C ASP A 109 35.56 -10.00 13.68
N LEU A 110 34.51 -9.39 13.11
CA LEU A 110 34.60 -8.10 12.44
C LEU A 110 34.91 -6.99 13.45
N ARG A 111 34.26 -7.01 14.61
CA ARG A 111 34.53 -6.04 15.70
C ARG A 111 35.98 -6.12 16.17
N ASP A 112 36.51 -7.32 16.36
CA ASP A 112 37.88 -7.54 16.84
C ASP A 112 38.92 -7.06 15.81
N LYS A 113 38.63 -7.16 14.50
CA LYS A 113 39.45 -6.59 13.42
C LYS A 113 39.34 -5.06 13.31
N LEU A 114 38.13 -4.49 13.45
CA LEU A 114 37.90 -3.05 13.31
C LEU A 114 38.41 -2.24 14.50
N ARG A 115 38.37 -2.79 15.72
CA ARG A 115 38.78 -2.09 16.94
C ARG A 115 40.18 -1.47 16.87
N PRO A 116 41.26 -2.20 16.54
CA PRO A 116 42.60 -1.60 16.44
C PRO A 116 42.70 -0.55 15.32
N ILE A 117 42.00 -0.75 14.20
CA ILE A 117 42.01 0.18 13.07
C ILE A 117 41.33 1.50 13.43
N VAL A 118 40.12 1.45 14.01
CA VAL A 118 39.37 2.63 14.45
C VAL A 118 40.13 3.38 15.54
N MET A 119 40.72 2.67 16.51
CA MET A 119 41.54 3.30 17.55
C MET A 119 42.82 3.95 16.99
N GLY A 120 43.45 3.33 15.99
CA GLY A 120 44.59 3.93 15.28
C GLY A 120 44.20 5.20 14.53
N LEU A 121 43.05 5.22 13.87
CA LEU A 121 42.51 6.39 13.16
C LEU A 121 42.04 7.52 14.10
N LEU A 122 41.54 7.19 15.29
CA LEU A 122 41.21 8.18 16.32
C LEU A 122 42.48 8.89 16.81
N ARG A 123 43.56 8.13 17.04
CA ARG A 123 44.85 8.68 17.50
C ARG A 123 45.56 9.54 16.45
N THR A 124 45.31 9.31 15.17
CA THR A 124 45.87 10.11 14.07
C THR A 124 44.96 11.26 13.64
N GLU A 125 43.80 11.44 14.28
CA GLU A 125 42.76 12.42 13.91
C GLU A 125 42.25 12.26 12.46
N MET A 126 42.45 11.10 11.83
CA MET A 126 42.09 10.82 10.44
C MET A 126 40.77 10.05 10.27
N LEU A 127 40.10 9.68 11.36
CA LEU A 127 38.87 8.86 11.28
C LEU A 127 37.76 9.59 10.52
N LEU A 128 37.54 10.88 10.75
CA LEU A 128 36.46 11.64 10.12
C LEU A 128 36.67 11.78 8.60
N SER A 129 37.90 12.06 8.16
CA SER A 129 38.23 12.10 6.73
C SER A 129 38.08 10.73 6.08
N THR A 130 38.48 9.68 6.78
CA THR A 130 38.34 8.28 6.32
C THR A 130 36.87 7.88 6.16
N LEU A 131 36.01 8.28 7.11
CA LEU A 131 34.56 8.04 7.02
C LEU A 131 33.92 8.77 5.83
N ARG A 132 34.36 9.98 5.51
CA ARG A 132 33.89 10.71 4.32
C ARG A 132 34.29 10.00 3.02
N GLU A 133 35.54 9.52 2.93
CA GLU A 133 35.97 8.73 1.78
C GLU A 133 35.22 7.39 1.69
N TYR A 134 35.01 6.72 2.83
CA TYR A 134 34.18 5.52 2.91
C TYR A 134 32.76 5.76 2.38
N ARG A 135 32.15 6.90 2.74
CA ARG A 135 30.84 7.31 2.23
C ARG A 135 30.84 7.40 0.70
N GLU A 136 31.84 8.04 0.11
CA GLU A 136 31.92 8.22 -1.34
C GLU A 136 32.02 6.87 -2.06
N GLN A 137 32.89 5.98 -1.59
CA GLN A 137 33.06 4.64 -2.16
C GLN A 137 31.79 3.79 -2.03
N LEU A 138 31.17 3.80 -0.85
CA LEU A 138 29.93 3.07 -0.60
C LEU A 138 28.79 3.56 -1.49
N MET A 139 28.71 4.86 -1.74
CA MET A 139 27.70 5.44 -2.65
C MET A 139 27.92 5.04 -4.12
N ILE A 140 29.15 4.72 -4.52
CA ILE A 140 29.45 4.15 -5.85
C ILE A 140 28.95 2.70 -5.90
N GLU A 141 29.29 1.88 -4.90
CA GLU A 141 28.84 0.49 -4.80
C GLU A 141 27.31 0.37 -4.86
N ILE A 142 26.58 1.22 -4.12
CA ILE A 142 25.10 1.25 -4.16
C ILE A 142 24.57 1.56 -5.57
N LYS A 143 25.19 2.50 -6.30
CA LYS A 143 24.80 2.78 -7.69
C LYS A 143 25.04 1.56 -8.58
N ASP A 144 26.12 0.84 -8.36
CA ASP A 144 26.48 -0.32 -9.17
C ASP A 144 25.61 -1.53 -8.87
N ILE A 145 25.20 -1.75 -7.62
CA ILE A 145 24.18 -2.76 -7.25
C ILE A 145 22.88 -2.52 -8.03
N ILE A 146 22.44 -1.26 -8.11
CA ILE A 146 21.22 -0.89 -8.83
C ILE A 146 21.40 -1.11 -10.34
N ARG A 147 22.52 -0.65 -10.91
CA ARG A 147 22.81 -0.78 -12.35
C ARG A 147 22.91 -2.24 -12.79
N LYS A 148 23.59 -3.10 -12.01
CA LYS A 148 23.73 -4.54 -12.31
C LYS A 148 22.39 -5.27 -12.43
N ARG A 149 21.32 -4.70 -11.86
CA ARG A 149 19.95 -5.23 -11.89
C ARG A 149 19.06 -4.58 -12.95
N TYR A 150 19.60 -3.69 -13.78
CA TYR A 150 18.87 -3.17 -14.94
C TYR A 150 18.70 -4.24 -16.02
N PRO A 151 17.71 -4.10 -16.91
CA PRO A 151 17.58 -4.96 -18.08
C PRO A 151 18.88 -5.02 -18.88
N ALA A 152 19.27 -6.23 -19.32
CA ALA A 152 20.53 -6.48 -20.01
C ALA A 152 20.76 -5.57 -21.23
N SER A 153 19.69 -5.17 -21.94
CA SER A 153 19.77 -4.27 -23.10
C SER A 153 20.31 -2.88 -22.78
N VAL A 154 20.17 -2.42 -21.53
CA VAL A 154 20.67 -1.12 -21.06
C VAL A 154 22.16 -1.21 -20.69
N LEU A 155 22.61 -2.40 -20.26
CA LEU A 155 24.01 -2.66 -19.86
C LEU A 155 24.94 -2.80 -21.07
N SER A 156 24.46 -3.30 -22.22
CA SER A 156 25.27 -3.58 -23.40
C SER A 156 25.81 -2.36 -24.16
N GLN A 157 25.46 -1.13 -23.78
CA GLN A 157 25.88 0.10 -24.48
C GLN A 157 26.48 1.17 -23.55
N SER A 158 26.81 0.82 -22.29
CA SER A 158 27.39 1.76 -21.31
C SER A 158 28.84 2.18 -21.61
N THR A 159 29.39 1.80 -22.76
CA THR A 159 30.71 2.23 -23.21
C THR A 159 30.56 3.60 -23.89
N ILE A 160 31.20 4.61 -23.31
CA ILE A 160 31.36 6.00 -23.79
C ILE A 160 30.27 6.95 -23.28
N SER A 161 30.54 7.59 -22.13
CA SER A 161 30.30 9.01 -21.77
C SER A 161 29.14 9.79 -22.45
N SER A 162 27.98 9.18 -22.69
CA SER A 162 26.84 9.80 -23.34
C SER A 162 25.68 9.92 -22.35
N GLN A 163 25.52 11.15 -21.85
CA GLN A 163 24.36 11.78 -21.22
C GLN A 163 23.40 10.85 -20.45
N GLU A 164 23.38 10.96 -19.12
CA GLU A 164 22.44 10.24 -18.23
C GLU A 164 20.97 10.28 -18.71
N GLU A 165 20.58 11.33 -19.43
CA GLU A 165 19.26 11.46 -20.06
C GLU A 165 18.96 10.38 -21.11
N GLN A 166 19.92 10.03 -21.96
CA GLN A 166 19.75 8.98 -22.96
C GLN A 166 19.53 7.62 -22.30
N ILE A 167 20.35 7.29 -21.29
CA ILE A 167 20.21 6.07 -20.48
C ILE A 167 18.84 6.05 -19.80
N ASN A 168 18.42 7.16 -19.17
CA ASN A 168 17.11 7.26 -18.52
C ASN A 168 15.96 7.09 -19.52
N SER A 169 16.09 7.64 -20.74
CA SER A 169 15.05 7.53 -21.77
C SER A 169 14.89 6.08 -22.28
N GLN A 170 16.00 5.37 -22.50
CA GLN A 170 15.99 3.97 -22.92
C GLN A 170 15.47 3.06 -21.81
N LEU A 171 15.94 3.30 -20.57
CA LEU A 171 15.47 2.58 -19.41
C LEU A 171 13.96 2.77 -19.21
N SER A 172 13.46 4.00 -19.35
CA SER A 172 12.01 4.27 -19.28
C SER A 172 11.24 3.49 -20.34
N LYS A 173 11.70 3.48 -21.61
CA LYS A 173 11.04 2.72 -22.69
C LYS A 173 10.99 1.22 -22.40
N GLN A 174 12.11 0.63 -21.98
CA GLN A 174 12.21 -0.80 -21.66
C GLN A 174 11.38 -1.18 -20.45
N LEU A 175 11.46 -0.38 -19.38
CA LEU A 175 10.65 -0.59 -18.19
C LEU A 175 9.17 -0.51 -18.55
N LYS A 176 8.71 0.47 -19.33
CA LYS A 176 7.29 0.56 -19.76
C LYS A 176 6.83 -0.63 -20.60
N ALA A 177 7.69 -1.18 -21.45
CA ALA A 177 7.36 -2.33 -22.31
C ALA A 177 7.34 -3.68 -21.58
N MET A 178 7.99 -3.76 -20.41
CA MET A 178 8.10 -5.01 -19.64
C MET A 178 6.75 -5.44 -19.02
N PRO A 179 6.43 -6.75 -19.01
CA PRO A 179 5.27 -7.26 -18.28
C PRO A 179 5.45 -7.06 -16.76
N PHE A 180 4.35 -6.96 -16.03
CA PHE A 180 4.39 -6.68 -14.60
C PHE A 180 5.16 -7.73 -13.80
N SER A 181 5.01 -9.03 -14.10
CA SER A 181 5.73 -10.10 -13.40
C SER A 181 7.25 -9.92 -13.46
N ALA A 182 7.80 -9.71 -14.65
CA ALA A 182 9.24 -9.50 -14.83
C ALA A 182 9.73 -8.20 -14.17
N PHE A 183 8.93 -7.13 -14.22
CA PHE A 183 9.25 -5.87 -13.54
C PHE A 183 9.24 -6.04 -12.02
N PHE A 184 8.24 -6.76 -11.50
CA PHE A 184 8.07 -7.00 -10.08
C PHE A 184 9.16 -7.91 -9.53
N ASP A 185 9.56 -8.95 -10.26
CA ASP A 185 10.68 -9.81 -9.91
C ASP A 185 12.00 -9.03 -9.88
N MET A 186 12.26 -8.18 -10.88
CA MET A 186 13.42 -7.27 -10.90
C MET A 186 13.41 -6.31 -9.69
N LEU A 187 12.24 -5.78 -9.32
CA LEU A 187 12.12 -4.88 -8.18
C LEU A 187 12.38 -5.61 -6.87
N LEU A 188 11.86 -6.82 -6.71
CA LEU A 188 12.11 -7.68 -5.55
C LEU A 188 13.60 -8.03 -5.42
N ASP A 189 14.22 -8.38 -6.54
CA ASP A 189 15.66 -8.60 -6.66
C ASP A 189 16.47 -7.37 -6.20
N MET A 190 16.06 -6.19 -6.67
CA MET A 190 16.70 -4.91 -6.34
C MET A 190 16.54 -4.54 -4.87
N PHE A 191 15.32 -4.58 -4.35
CA PHE A 191 15.04 -4.31 -2.93
C PHE A 191 15.73 -5.30 -2.01
N SER A 192 15.82 -6.58 -2.38
CA SER A 192 16.51 -7.60 -1.58
C SER A 192 17.99 -7.28 -1.39
N ALA A 193 18.68 -6.90 -2.47
CA ALA A 193 20.09 -6.52 -2.39
C ALA A 193 20.31 -5.19 -1.66
N LEU A 194 19.48 -4.19 -1.93
CA LEU A 194 19.57 -2.90 -1.25
C LEU A 194 19.27 -3.02 0.24
N MET A 195 18.30 -3.86 0.62
CA MET A 195 17.99 -4.14 2.03
C MET A 195 19.21 -4.72 2.73
N LYS A 196 19.88 -5.70 2.12
CA LYS A 196 21.09 -6.31 2.68
C LYS A 196 22.26 -5.33 2.76
N ALA A 197 22.43 -4.48 1.75
CA ALA A 197 23.42 -3.41 1.77
C ALA A 197 23.20 -2.42 2.94
N ILE A 198 21.96 -1.98 3.14
CA ILE A 198 21.59 -1.06 4.23
C ILE A 198 21.73 -1.74 5.59
N GLU A 199 21.30 -2.99 5.72
CA GLU A 199 21.48 -3.81 6.92
C GLU A 199 22.96 -3.93 7.29
N ARG A 200 23.82 -4.25 6.32
CA ARG A 200 25.27 -4.36 6.56
C ARG A 200 25.89 -3.03 6.96
N THR A 201 25.47 -1.94 6.31
CA THR A 201 25.90 -0.58 6.67
C THR A 201 25.45 -0.19 8.08
N SER A 202 24.27 -0.64 8.51
CA SER A 202 23.75 -0.41 9.87
C SER A 202 24.61 -1.14 10.92
N ILE A 203 25.04 -2.37 10.63
CA ILE A 203 25.99 -3.11 11.48
C ILE A 203 27.30 -2.33 11.62
N TYR A 204 27.87 -1.82 10.52
CA TYR A 204 29.11 -1.04 10.58
C TYR A 204 28.96 0.21 11.45
N HIS A 205 27.87 0.96 11.28
CA HIS A 205 27.57 2.12 12.12
C HIS A 205 27.51 1.73 13.60
N GLN A 206 26.79 0.66 13.95
CA GLN A 206 26.67 0.22 15.34
C GLN A 206 28.01 -0.25 15.92
N LEU A 207 28.85 -0.92 15.14
CA LEU A 207 30.19 -1.33 15.55
C LEU A 207 31.10 -0.10 15.78
N ILE A 208 31.14 0.84 14.84
CA ILE A 208 31.94 2.07 14.94
C ILE A 208 31.48 2.91 16.13
N ALA A 209 30.18 3.12 16.32
CA ALA A 209 29.63 3.82 17.47
C ALA A 209 29.97 3.12 18.80
N SER A 210 29.97 1.78 18.84
CA SER A 210 30.37 1.02 20.03
C SER A 210 31.87 1.13 20.37
N ILE A 211 32.72 1.33 19.36
CA ILE A 211 34.18 1.45 19.54
C ILE A 211 34.56 2.89 19.88
N ALA A 212 33.91 3.87 19.25
CA ALA A 212 34.16 5.31 19.41
C ALA A 212 33.11 5.98 20.31
N SER A 213 32.72 5.35 21.42
CA SER A 213 31.65 5.81 22.32
C SER A 213 31.88 7.22 22.89
N ASP A 214 33.15 7.64 22.95
CA ASP A 214 33.55 8.89 23.59
C ASP A 214 33.54 10.09 22.61
N GLN A 215 33.19 9.87 21.33
CA GLN A 215 33.25 10.87 20.26
C GLN A 215 31.91 11.01 19.51
N PRO A 216 31.01 11.92 19.93
CA PRO A 216 29.67 12.05 19.33
C PRO A 216 29.70 12.49 17.86
N GLU A 217 30.75 13.17 17.42
CA GLU A 217 30.92 13.59 16.02
C GLU A 217 31.07 12.39 15.08
N ILE A 218 31.74 11.32 15.53
CA ILE A 218 31.98 10.09 14.75
C ILE A 218 30.71 9.25 14.67
N GLU A 219 29.95 9.17 15.76
CA GLU A 219 28.64 8.53 15.77
C GLU A 219 27.70 9.22 14.77
N LYS A 220 27.66 10.55 14.79
CA LYS A 220 26.86 11.34 13.85
C LYS A 220 27.27 11.11 12.39
N GLU A 221 28.56 11.20 12.07
CA GLU A 221 29.03 10.99 10.70
C GLU A 221 28.70 9.56 10.21
N SER A 222 28.95 8.54 11.03
CA SER A 222 28.62 7.15 10.65
C SER A 222 27.11 6.91 10.48
N ALA A 223 26.27 7.57 11.28
CA ALA A 223 24.81 7.57 11.08
C ALA A 223 24.39 8.29 9.78
N ASP A 224 25.05 9.41 9.45
CA ASP A 224 24.80 10.15 8.21
C ASP A 224 25.22 9.36 6.97
N ILE A 225 26.24 8.51 7.06
CA ILE A 225 26.62 7.56 5.99
C ILE A 225 25.50 6.55 5.75
N LEU A 226 25.01 5.90 6.82
CA LEU A 226 23.89 4.97 6.73
C LEU A 226 22.65 5.62 6.10
N PHE A 227 22.31 6.83 6.54
CA PHE A 227 21.18 7.57 5.98
C PHE A 227 21.41 7.92 4.50
N SER A 228 22.61 8.33 4.11
CA SER A 228 22.93 8.68 2.72
C SER A 228 22.77 7.49 1.76
N VAL A 229 23.18 6.30 2.21
CA VAL A 229 23.02 5.05 1.45
C VAL A 229 21.54 4.71 1.28
N ALA A 230 20.76 4.76 2.36
CA ALA A 230 19.32 4.50 2.30
C ALA A 230 18.60 5.53 1.43
N ASP A 231 18.90 6.83 1.57
CA ASP A 231 18.28 7.89 0.78
C ASP A 231 18.59 7.75 -0.72
N LEU A 232 19.85 7.46 -1.08
CA LEU A 232 20.22 7.20 -2.47
C LEU A 232 19.44 6.01 -3.06
N ALA A 233 19.34 4.91 -2.31
CA ALA A 233 18.55 3.74 -2.71
C ALA A 233 17.09 4.13 -2.96
N HIS A 234 16.47 4.87 -2.02
CA HIS A 234 15.08 5.32 -2.12
C HIS A 234 14.86 6.22 -3.34
N VAL A 235 15.72 7.21 -3.57
CA VAL A 235 15.61 8.15 -4.71
C VAL A 235 15.72 7.43 -6.04
N ARG A 236 16.66 6.48 -6.17
CA ARG A 236 16.88 5.73 -7.41
C ARG A 236 15.73 4.76 -7.68
N CYS A 237 15.29 4.00 -6.68
CA CYS A 237 14.12 3.13 -6.82
C CYS A 237 12.84 3.93 -7.11
N GLY A 238 12.65 5.08 -6.48
CA GLY A 238 11.53 5.98 -6.74
C GLY A 238 11.50 6.45 -8.19
N LYS A 239 12.65 6.80 -8.77
CA LYS A 239 12.75 7.17 -10.19
C LYS A 239 12.38 6.00 -11.12
N LEU A 240 12.86 4.78 -10.82
CA LEU A 240 12.56 3.58 -11.62
C LEU A 240 11.08 3.22 -11.61
N ILE A 241 10.47 3.22 -10.43
CA ILE A 241 9.03 3.00 -10.25
C ILE A 241 8.24 4.10 -10.95
N GLY A 242 8.68 5.35 -10.82
CA GLY A 242 8.07 6.51 -11.46
C GLY A 242 7.98 6.39 -12.98
N PHE A 243 8.94 5.74 -13.65
CA PHE A 243 8.86 5.50 -15.09
C PHE A 243 7.67 4.63 -15.52
N ARG A 244 7.11 3.83 -14.62
CA ARG A 244 5.97 2.93 -14.88
C ARG A 244 4.67 3.39 -14.24
N ASN A 245 4.56 4.67 -13.84
CA ASN A 245 3.35 5.18 -13.17
C ASN A 245 2.05 4.82 -13.91
N ASP A 246 2.00 5.05 -15.22
CA ASP A 246 0.81 4.80 -16.03
C ASP A 246 0.51 3.29 -16.13
N GLN A 247 1.54 2.45 -16.29
CA GLN A 247 1.37 0.99 -16.38
C GLN A 247 0.93 0.40 -15.05
N ASN A 248 1.47 0.92 -13.94
CA ASN A 248 1.15 0.44 -12.60
C ASN A 248 -0.25 0.87 -12.16
N ALA A 249 -0.74 2.03 -12.62
CA ALA A 249 -2.11 2.48 -12.37
C ALA A 249 -3.17 1.55 -12.99
N LEU A 250 -2.83 0.84 -14.08
CA LEU A 250 -3.70 -0.10 -14.79
C LEU A 250 -3.65 -1.54 -14.24
N LEU A 251 -2.90 -1.80 -13.17
CA LEU A 251 -2.79 -3.15 -12.61
C LEU A 251 -4.11 -3.61 -11.99
N ASN A 252 -4.31 -4.93 -11.95
CA ASN A 252 -5.40 -5.47 -11.15
C ASN A 252 -5.14 -5.22 -9.64
N PRO A 253 -6.19 -5.14 -8.80
CA PRO A 253 -6.04 -4.80 -7.39
C PRO A 253 -5.06 -5.70 -6.64
N THR A 254 -5.11 -7.02 -6.85
CA THR A 254 -4.23 -7.98 -6.16
C THR A 254 -2.76 -7.70 -6.42
N ASP A 255 -2.38 -7.51 -7.68
CA ASP A 255 -1.00 -7.21 -8.05
C ASP A 255 -0.55 -5.83 -7.57
N PHE A 256 -1.44 -4.83 -7.62
CA PHE A 256 -1.14 -3.50 -7.10
C PHE A 256 -0.93 -3.51 -5.57
N TYR A 257 -1.74 -4.25 -4.82
CA TYR A 257 -1.58 -4.39 -3.37
C TYR A 257 -0.26 -5.07 -3.01
N ARG A 258 0.12 -6.14 -3.73
CA ARG A 258 1.42 -6.79 -3.56
C ARG A 258 2.57 -5.83 -3.82
N PHE A 259 2.48 -5.07 -4.91
CA PHE A 259 3.45 -4.04 -5.28
C PHE A 259 3.58 -2.96 -4.21
N SER A 260 2.47 -2.38 -3.78
CA SER A 260 2.43 -1.36 -2.73
C SER A 260 2.97 -1.88 -1.39
N ASN A 261 2.65 -3.13 -1.04
CA ASN A 261 3.11 -3.75 0.19
C ASN A 261 4.63 -3.92 0.21
N VAL A 262 5.22 -4.43 -0.87
CA VAL A 262 6.67 -4.60 -0.98
C VAL A 262 7.43 -3.27 -0.86
N ILE A 263 6.93 -2.21 -1.49
CA ILE A 263 7.50 -0.86 -1.35
C ILE A 263 7.41 -0.38 0.09
N ARG A 264 6.24 -0.55 0.73
CA ARG A 264 6.01 -0.16 2.13
C ARG A 264 6.95 -0.91 3.08
N THR A 265 7.06 -2.23 2.93
CA THR A 265 7.99 -3.07 3.72
C THR A 265 9.42 -2.59 3.56
N PHE A 266 9.86 -2.30 2.33
CA PHE A 266 11.19 -1.78 2.08
C PHE A 266 11.42 -0.45 2.82
N VAL A 267 10.50 0.51 2.69
CA VAL A 267 10.59 1.81 3.37
C VAL A 267 10.66 1.66 4.89
N VAL A 268 9.76 0.88 5.50
CA VAL A 268 9.68 0.72 6.96
C VAL A 268 10.95 0.08 7.53
N GLN A 269 11.50 -0.92 6.86
CA GLN A 269 12.73 -1.57 7.29
C GLN A 269 13.93 -0.60 7.20
N CYS A 270 14.07 0.14 6.09
CA CYS A 270 15.11 1.17 5.95
C CYS A 270 15.02 2.22 7.06
N GLU A 271 13.84 2.77 7.33
CA GLU A 271 13.65 3.80 8.35
C GLU A 271 13.92 3.28 9.76
N SER A 272 13.58 2.02 10.03
CA SER A 272 13.90 1.39 11.30
C SER A 272 15.41 1.24 11.52
N MET A 273 16.17 0.92 10.46
CA MET A 273 17.63 0.81 10.54
C MET A 273 18.30 2.18 10.66
N CYS A 274 17.84 3.18 9.91
CA CYS A 274 18.40 4.54 9.92
C CYS A 274 17.92 5.41 11.08
N LYS A 275 16.85 5.03 11.79
CA LYS A 275 16.14 5.84 12.79
C LYS A 275 15.72 7.23 12.28
N ARG A 276 15.58 7.37 10.96
CA ARG A 276 15.25 8.61 10.24
C ARG A 276 14.32 8.28 9.08
N THR A 277 13.37 9.17 8.82
CA THR A 277 12.41 9.03 7.70
C THR A 277 13.10 9.23 6.36
N CYS A 278 12.84 8.35 5.40
CA CYS A 278 13.41 8.40 4.05
C CYS A 278 12.32 8.80 3.02
N PHE A 279 12.25 10.10 2.70
CA PHE A 279 11.15 10.66 1.90
C PHE A 279 11.18 10.26 0.40
N GLY A 280 12.35 9.94 -0.16
CA GLY A 280 12.56 9.76 -1.60
C GLY A 280 11.59 8.77 -2.27
N LEU A 281 11.27 7.65 -1.60
CA LEU A 281 10.38 6.61 -2.13
C LEU A 281 8.92 6.78 -1.67
N ARG A 282 8.67 7.39 -0.50
CA ARG A 282 7.32 7.64 0.03
C ARG A 282 6.49 8.52 -0.89
N GLY A 283 7.12 9.57 -1.43
CA GLY A 283 6.49 10.46 -2.41
C GLY A 283 6.03 9.70 -3.65
N THR A 284 6.94 8.94 -4.27
CA THR A 284 6.62 8.10 -5.43
C THR A 284 5.53 7.09 -5.11
N MET A 285 5.62 6.36 -3.98
CA MET A 285 4.59 5.39 -3.57
C MET A 285 3.21 6.03 -3.51
N THR A 286 3.11 7.22 -2.90
CA THR A 286 1.85 7.97 -2.80
C THR A 286 1.32 8.35 -4.19
N THR A 287 2.20 8.79 -5.10
CA THR A 287 1.82 9.09 -6.50
C THR A 287 1.29 7.84 -7.22
N GLN A 288 1.94 6.69 -7.07
CA GLN A 288 1.48 5.43 -7.66
C GLN A 288 0.10 5.04 -7.12
N GLN A 289 -0.09 5.12 -5.79
CA GLN A 289 -1.37 4.80 -5.13
C GLN A 289 -2.49 5.71 -5.62
N LYS A 290 -2.26 7.02 -5.74
CA LYS A 290 -3.25 7.96 -6.27
C LYS A 290 -3.65 7.65 -7.71
N ALA A 291 -2.68 7.42 -8.60
CA ALA A 291 -2.96 7.09 -9.99
C ALA A 291 -3.76 5.79 -10.13
N PHE A 292 -3.44 4.77 -9.30
CA PHE A 292 -4.23 3.54 -9.23
C PHE A 292 -5.66 3.78 -8.73
N ILE A 293 -5.84 4.55 -7.63
CA ILE A 293 -7.18 4.84 -7.09
C ILE A 293 -8.04 5.59 -8.12
N GLU A 294 -7.46 6.55 -8.84
CA GLU A 294 -8.13 7.30 -9.89
C GLU A 294 -8.62 6.37 -11.02
N HIS A 295 -7.73 5.54 -11.56
CA HIS A 295 -8.09 4.57 -12.60
C HIS A 295 -9.10 3.52 -12.09
N PHE A 296 -8.87 2.97 -10.91
CA PHE A 296 -9.77 2.04 -10.24
C PHE A 296 -11.17 2.61 -10.15
N HIS A 297 -11.32 3.84 -9.64
CA HIS A 297 -12.63 4.46 -9.51
C HIS A 297 -13.27 4.77 -10.86
N MET A 298 -12.51 5.27 -11.84
CA MET A 298 -13.01 5.51 -13.20
C MET A 298 -13.63 4.24 -13.81
N GLU A 299 -12.95 3.10 -13.72
CA GLU A 299 -13.47 1.83 -14.24
C GLU A 299 -14.69 1.35 -13.45
N ARG A 300 -14.72 1.53 -12.13
CA ARG A 300 -15.88 1.15 -11.31
C ARG A 300 -17.11 1.99 -11.60
N VAL A 301 -16.98 3.30 -11.78
CA VAL A 301 -18.08 4.20 -12.18
C VAL A 301 -18.66 3.77 -13.52
N LYS A 302 -17.80 3.47 -14.50
CA LYS A 302 -18.21 2.98 -15.82
C LYS A 302 -18.92 1.62 -15.70
N GLN A 303 -18.35 0.69 -14.94
CA GLN A 303 -18.91 -0.64 -14.73
C GLN A 303 -20.28 -0.57 -14.06
N GLU A 304 -20.43 0.23 -13.00
CA GLU A 304 -21.69 0.40 -12.28
C GLU A 304 -22.78 0.95 -13.21
N ALA A 305 -22.48 2.03 -13.95
CA ALA A 305 -23.44 2.62 -14.89
C ALA A 305 -23.91 1.58 -15.93
N GLN A 306 -22.98 0.82 -16.52
CA GLN A 306 -23.29 -0.22 -17.49
C GLN A 306 -24.14 -1.35 -16.90
N LEU A 307 -23.87 -1.76 -15.66
CA LEU A 307 -24.63 -2.81 -15.00
C LEU A 307 -26.08 -2.39 -14.73
N ILE A 308 -26.29 -1.15 -14.29
CA ILE A 308 -27.64 -0.62 -14.00
C ILE A 308 -28.42 -0.37 -15.30
N GLU A 309 -27.78 0.20 -16.33
CA GLU A 309 -28.42 0.52 -17.60
C GLU A 309 -28.88 -0.72 -18.37
N ASN A 310 -28.18 -1.85 -18.22
CA ASN A 310 -28.51 -3.12 -18.87
C ASN A 310 -29.39 -4.06 -18.01
N GLU A 311 -29.66 -3.70 -16.75
CA GLU A 311 -30.42 -4.53 -15.82
C GLU A 311 -31.86 -4.74 -16.31
N GLN A 312 -32.31 -5.99 -16.32
CA GLN A 312 -33.66 -6.39 -16.75
C GLN A 312 -34.68 -6.36 -15.60
N TRP A 313 -34.20 -6.10 -14.38
CA TRP A 313 -35.03 -6.03 -13.17
C TRP A 313 -35.77 -7.33 -12.93
N VAL A 314 -35.02 -8.44 -12.98
CA VAL A 314 -35.47 -9.79 -12.68
C VAL A 314 -34.81 -10.24 -11.39
N ALA A 315 -35.58 -10.92 -10.53
CA ALA A 315 -35.04 -11.47 -9.29
C ALA A 315 -33.93 -12.49 -9.61
N SER A 316 -32.77 -12.27 -9.01
CA SER A 316 -31.60 -13.13 -9.11
C SER A 316 -31.50 -14.04 -7.89
N GLU A 317 -30.96 -15.24 -8.08
CA GLU A 317 -30.52 -16.07 -6.95
C GLU A 317 -29.25 -15.47 -6.34
N VAL A 318 -29.04 -15.70 -5.06
CA VAL A 318 -27.92 -15.17 -4.27
C VAL A 318 -26.91 -16.29 -4.03
N PRO A 319 -25.75 -16.27 -4.69
CA PRO A 319 -24.65 -17.17 -4.37
C PRO A 319 -24.11 -16.92 -2.95
N SER A 320 -23.60 -17.96 -2.30
CA SER A 320 -23.03 -17.90 -0.95
C SER A 320 -21.93 -16.84 -0.79
N ASP A 321 -21.14 -16.62 -1.84
CA ASP A 321 -20.08 -15.61 -1.86
C ASP A 321 -20.64 -14.20 -1.64
N PHE A 322 -21.81 -13.87 -2.19
CA PHE A 322 -22.43 -12.54 -2.01
C PHE A 322 -23.08 -12.38 -0.65
N GLN A 323 -23.66 -13.45 -0.09
CA GLN A 323 -24.13 -13.43 1.30
C GLN A 323 -22.96 -13.18 2.25
N SER A 324 -21.85 -13.90 2.05
CA SER A 324 -20.62 -13.74 2.83
C SER A 324 -20.05 -12.31 2.76
N ILE A 325 -20.17 -11.63 1.61
CA ILE A 325 -19.74 -10.23 1.49
C ILE A 325 -20.51 -9.32 2.46
N VAL A 326 -21.84 -9.46 2.51
CA VAL A 326 -22.70 -8.66 3.39
C VAL A 326 -22.42 -8.98 4.85
N ASP A 327 -22.34 -10.27 5.18
CA ASP A 327 -22.05 -10.72 6.55
C ASP A 327 -20.70 -10.15 7.02
N ASN A 328 -19.66 -10.22 6.19
CA ASN A 328 -18.35 -9.67 6.49
C ASN A 328 -18.35 -8.14 6.70
N ILE A 329 -19.16 -7.40 5.94
CA ILE A 329 -19.33 -5.96 6.13
C ILE A 329 -20.04 -5.67 7.46
N CYS A 330 -21.10 -6.43 7.77
CA CYS A 330 -21.88 -6.26 8.99
C CYS A 330 -21.10 -6.61 10.26
N ASP A 331 -20.35 -7.70 10.25
CA ASP A 331 -19.60 -8.21 11.40
C ASP A 331 -18.21 -7.55 11.52
N GLY A 332 -17.77 -6.86 10.48
CA GLY A 332 -16.50 -6.14 10.45
C GLY A 332 -15.27 -7.03 10.19
N HIS A 333 -15.46 -8.21 9.61
CA HIS A 333 -14.41 -9.21 9.41
C HIS A 333 -13.59 -9.07 8.12
N ILE A 334 -13.78 -8.03 7.31
CA ILE A 334 -13.07 -7.85 6.03
C ILE A 334 -11.54 -7.89 6.18
N ALA A 335 -11.00 -7.34 7.27
CA ALA A 335 -9.56 -7.33 7.53
C ALA A 335 -8.98 -8.73 7.78
N SER A 336 -9.77 -9.66 8.33
CA SER A 336 -9.32 -11.02 8.63
C SER A 336 -9.07 -11.85 7.36
N HIS A 337 -9.86 -11.63 6.31
CA HIS A 337 -9.74 -12.32 5.03
C HIS A 337 -8.60 -11.80 4.12
N LEU A 338 -7.96 -10.68 4.46
CA LEU A 338 -6.76 -10.23 3.75
C LEU A 338 -5.57 -11.17 3.96
N ASN A 339 -5.52 -11.87 5.09
CA ASN A 339 -4.46 -12.82 5.42
C ASN A 339 -4.69 -14.23 4.82
N GLU A 340 -5.91 -14.53 4.36
CA GLU A 340 -6.30 -15.85 3.83
C GLU A 340 -6.14 -16.01 2.31
N LEU A 341 -5.46 -15.08 1.65
CA LEU A 341 -5.09 -15.18 0.23
C LEU A 341 -4.19 -16.41 -0.09
N THR A 342 -3.73 -17.14 0.92
CA THR A 342 -2.93 -18.38 0.81
C THR A 342 -3.69 -19.67 1.13
N SER A 343 -4.95 -19.63 1.57
CA SER A 343 -5.68 -20.84 1.98
C SER A 343 -7.19 -20.78 1.74
N ARG A 344 -7.63 -20.46 0.52
CA ARG A 344 -8.98 -20.88 0.10
C ARG A 344 -9.00 -22.39 -0.18
N SER A 345 -8.97 -23.19 0.89
CA SER A 345 -9.56 -24.52 0.84
C SER A 345 -11.03 -24.34 0.46
N SER A 346 -11.44 -24.97 -0.63
CA SER A 346 -12.82 -24.96 -1.14
C SER A 346 -13.79 -25.34 -0.02
N GLN A 347 -14.39 -24.35 0.64
CA GLN A 347 -15.59 -24.60 1.44
C GLN A 347 -16.66 -25.10 0.46
N LYS A 348 -17.29 -26.22 0.80
CA LYS A 348 -18.34 -26.84 -0.01
C LYS A 348 -19.38 -25.78 -0.35
N GLY A 349 -19.55 -25.50 -1.65
CA GLY A 349 -20.48 -24.48 -2.12
C GLY A 349 -21.88 -24.73 -1.57
N GLU A 350 -22.31 -23.86 -0.66
CA GLU A 350 -23.70 -23.80 -0.25
C GLU A 350 -24.56 -23.45 -1.47
N LYS A 351 -25.77 -24.01 -1.50
CA LYS A 351 -26.67 -23.78 -2.63
C LYS A 351 -27.08 -22.31 -2.67
N PRO A 352 -27.19 -21.72 -3.87
CA PRO A 352 -27.67 -20.35 -3.99
C PRO A 352 -29.08 -20.23 -3.39
N THR A 353 -29.30 -19.14 -2.65
CA THR A 353 -30.57 -18.87 -1.98
C THR A 353 -31.41 -17.92 -2.83
N LYS A 354 -32.72 -17.82 -2.53
CA LYS A 354 -33.62 -16.90 -3.22
C LYS A 354 -33.54 -15.46 -2.69
N HIS A 355 -32.95 -15.28 -1.52
CA HIS A 355 -33.00 -14.05 -0.76
C HIS A 355 -31.62 -13.72 -0.22
N LEU A 356 -31.29 -12.42 -0.28
CA LEU A 356 -30.18 -11.87 0.48
C LEU A 356 -30.68 -11.58 1.89
N VAL A 357 -30.00 -12.10 2.90
CA VAL A 357 -30.34 -11.85 4.30
C VAL A 357 -29.46 -10.73 4.84
N LEU A 358 -30.06 -9.67 5.38
CA LEU A 358 -29.33 -8.53 5.93
C LEU A 358 -30.08 -8.01 7.17
N ASP A 359 -29.39 -7.97 8.31
CA ASP A 359 -29.95 -7.57 9.62
C ASP A 359 -31.23 -8.35 10.01
N GLY A 360 -31.30 -9.63 9.62
CA GLY A 360 -32.45 -10.51 9.85
C GLY A 360 -33.60 -10.37 8.85
N TYR A 361 -33.52 -9.42 7.91
CA TYR A 361 -34.51 -9.23 6.85
C TYR A 361 -34.10 -9.98 5.58
N SER A 362 -35.08 -10.56 4.88
CA SER A 362 -34.87 -11.26 3.62
C SER A 362 -35.30 -10.38 2.44
N PHE A 363 -34.38 -10.13 1.51
CA PHE A 363 -34.60 -9.26 0.35
C PHE A 363 -34.54 -10.03 -0.95
N TYR A 364 -35.43 -9.71 -1.89
CA TYR A 364 -35.22 -10.07 -3.29
C TYR A 364 -34.24 -9.09 -3.92
N VAL A 365 -33.26 -9.61 -4.65
CA VAL A 365 -32.22 -8.79 -5.28
C VAL A 365 -32.19 -9.01 -6.78
N VAL A 366 -31.62 -8.05 -7.51
CA VAL A 366 -31.35 -8.13 -8.94
C VAL A 366 -29.84 -8.27 -9.17
N GLY A 367 -29.43 -8.62 -10.39
CA GLY A 367 -28.02 -8.91 -10.71
C GLY A 367 -27.09 -7.73 -10.42
N CYS A 368 -27.47 -6.52 -10.82
CA CYS A 368 -26.66 -5.32 -10.60
C CYS A 368 -26.46 -5.04 -9.10
N SER A 369 -27.47 -5.25 -8.25
CA SER A 369 -27.35 -5.03 -6.80
C SER A 369 -26.27 -5.92 -6.19
N LEU A 370 -26.20 -7.20 -6.57
CA LEU A 370 -25.16 -8.11 -6.09
C LEU A 370 -23.76 -7.65 -6.49
N LEU A 371 -23.59 -7.27 -7.76
CA LEU A 371 -22.30 -6.83 -8.27
C LEU A 371 -21.83 -5.52 -7.64
N ILE A 372 -22.76 -4.63 -7.27
CA ILE A 372 -22.43 -3.39 -6.56
C ILE A 372 -22.00 -3.66 -5.13
N LEU A 373 -22.61 -4.62 -4.42
CA LEU A 373 -22.11 -5.07 -3.11
C LEU A 373 -20.65 -5.52 -3.19
N LYS A 374 -20.32 -6.25 -4.26
CA LYS A 374 -18.95 -6.67 -4.52
C LYS A 374 -18.01 -5.48 -4.79
N MET A 375 -18.46 -4.46 -5.51
CA MET A 375 -17.67 -3.23 -5.68
C MET A 375 -17.41 -2.53 -4.35
N PHE A 376 -18.41 -2.42 -3.47
CA PHE A 376 -18.22 -1.81 -2.14
C PHE A 376 -17.19 -2.57 -1.31
N GLU A 377 -17.23 -3.91 -1.34
CA GLU A 377 -16.20 -4.74 -0.71
C GLU A 377 -14.81 -4.44 -1.27
N ASP A 378 -14.68 -4.28 -2.60
CA ASP A 378 -13.42 -3.96 -3.25
C ASP A 378 -12.88 -2.58 -2.83
N TYR A 379 -13.74 -1.57 -2.60
CA TYR A 379 -13.35 -0.27 -2.02
C TYR A 379 -12.81 -0.42 -0.59
N LEU A 380 -13.48 -1.21 0.26
CA LEU A 380 -13.04 -1.45 1.63
C LEU A 380 -11.70 -2.20 1.67
N LYS A 381 -11.53 -3.22 0.81
CA LYS A 381 -10.25 -3.91 0.63
C LYS A 381 -9.16 -2.96 0.13
N CYS A 382 -9.48 -2.05 -0.78
CA CYS A 382 -8.53 -1.04 -1.26
C CYS A 382 -8.03 -0.16 -0.12
N ALA A 383 -8.92 0.36 0.72
CA ALA A 383 -8.56 1.17 1.87
C ALA A 383 -7.62 0.43 2.84
N LEU A 384 -7.94 -0.83 3.15
CA LEU A 384 -7.13 -1.65 4.06
C LEU A 384 -5.74 -1.99 3.51
N ASN A 385 -5.64 -2.35 2.23
CA ASN A 385 -4.36 -2.80 1.64
C ASN A 385 -3.38 -1.65 1.38
N LEU A 386 -3.87 -0.44 1.11
CA LEU A 386 -2.99 0.70 0.83
C LEU A 386 -2.43 1.36 2.09
N ASP A 387 -3.07 1.15 3.25
CA ASP A 387 -2.57 1.52 4.59
C ASP A 387 -2.03 2.96 4.65
N ASN A 388 -2.81 3.89 4.09
CA ASN A 388 -2.48 5.32 4.01
C ASN A 388 -3.70 6.14 4.47
N PRO A 389 -3.64 6.82 5.63
CA PRO A 389 -4.79 7.52 6.19
C PRO A 389 -5.39 8.59 5.26
N THR A 390 -4.55 9.36 4.57
CA THR A 390 -5.01 10.42 3.66
C THR A 390 -5.76 9.83 2.45
N LEU A 391 -5.23 8.75 1.88
CA LEU A 391 -5.87 8.08 0.75
C LEU A 391 -7.10 7.29 1.18
N THR A 392 -7.13 6.80 2.42
CA THR A 392 -8.32 6.12 2.98
C THR A 392 -9.53 7.05 2.96
N ILE A 393 -9.33 8.31 3.36
CA ILE A 393 -10.38 9.33 3.28
C ILE A 393 -10.86 9.51 1.83
N GLU A 394 -9.95 9.60 0.87
CA GLU A 394 -10.28 9.72 -0.56
C GLU A 394 -11.08 8.50 -1.06
N ILE A 395 -10.65 7.29 -0.73
CA ILE A 395 -11.33 6.03 -1.11
C ILE A 395 -12.75 5.98 -0.53
N VAL A 396 -12.94 6.45 0.71
CA VAL A 396 -14.27 6.53 1.33
C VAL A 396 -15.16 7.56 0.63
N HIS A 397 -14.64 8.73 0.24
CA HIS A 397 -15.41 9.67 -0.57
C HIS A 397 -15.84 9.04 -1.90
N ARG A 398 -14.94 8.31 -2.58
CA ARG A 398 -15.27 7.58 -3.82
C ARG A 398 -16.33 6.49 -3.60
N LEU A 399 -16.31 5.80 -2.46
CA LEU A 399 -17.36 4.85 -2.09
C LEU A 399 -18.72 5.54 -1.93
N ILE A 400 -18.77 6.74 -1.32
CA ILE A 400 -19.99 7.54 -1.21
C ILE A 400 -20.45 8.03 -2.59
N GLU A 401 -19.54 8.44 -3.47
CA GLU A 401 -19.87 8.80 -4.86
C GLU A 401 -20.53 7.63 -5.59
N MET A 402 -20.05 6.39 -5.40
CA MET A 402 -20.68 5.18 -5.95
C MET A 402 -22.08 4.96 -5.36
N LEU A 403 -22.28 5.14 -4.06
CA LEU A 403 -23.61 5.08 -3.44
C LEU A 403 -24.57 6.12 -4.06
N LYS A 404 -24.12 7.35 -4.29
CA LYS A 404 -24.94 8.41 -4.92
C LYS A 404 -25.23 8.09 -6.39
N LEU A 405 -24.23 7.57 -7.11
CA LEU A 405 -24.38 7.16 -8.51
C LEU A 405 -25.44 6.06 -8.65
N PHE A 406 -25.39 5.03 -7.80
CA PHE A 406 -26.36 3.94 -7.85
C PHE A 406 -27.79 4.47 -7.70
N ASN A 407 -28.03 5.30 -6.68
CA ASN A 407 -29.35 5.87 -6.42
C ASN A 407 -29.88 6.66 -7.63
N SER A 408 -29.04 7.56 -8.15
CA SER A 408 -29.36 8.42 -9.29
C SER A 408 -29.66 7.61 -10.54
N ARG A 409 -28.85 6.58 -10.83
CA ARG A 409 -29.02 5.72 -12.01
C ARG A 409 -30.24 4.82 -11.89
N VAL A 410 -30.52 4.24 -10.73
CA VAL A 410 -31.75 3.47 -10.50
C VAL A 410 -32.97 4.35 -10.72
N CYS A 411 -32.98 5.60 -10.21
CA CYS A 411 -34.07 6.55 -10.44
C CYS A 411 -34.27 6.82 -11.94
N GLN A 412 -33.18 7.09 -12.67
CA GLN A 412 -33.22 7.35 -14.11
C GLN A 412 -33.76 6.16 -14.92
N VAL A 413 -33.32 4.93 -14.63
CA VAL A 413 -33.73 3.76 -15.42
C VAL A 413 -35.13 3.28 -15.07
N ILE A 414 -35.59 3.48 -13.83
CA ILE A 414 -36.91 3.07 -13.36
C ILE A 414 -37.95 4.18 -13.51
N LEU A 415 -37.82 5.27 -12.76
CA LEU A 415 -38.80 6.37 -12.76
C LEU A 415 -38.70 7.22 -14.02
N GLY A 416 -37.47 7.45 -14.52
CA GLY A 416 -37.22 8.12 -15.80
C GLY A 416 -37.44 7.24 -17.03
N ALA A 417 -37.91 6.01 -16.86
CA ALA A 417 -38.13 5.02 -17.92
C ALA A 417 -36.89 4.76 -18.81
N GLY A 418 -35.68 5.02 -18.30
CA GLY A 418 -34.43 4.80 -19.02
C GLY A 418 -34.23 3.35 -19.47
N ALA A 419 -34.66 2.38 -18.64
CA ALA A 419 -34.54 0.95 -18.95
C ALA A 419 -35.35 0.53 -20.20
N MET A 420 -36.34 1.29 -20.63
CA MET A 420 -37.04 1.01 -21.89
C MET A 420 -36.13 1.24 -23.11
N ARG A 421 -35.19 2.17 -23.01
CA ARG A 421 -34.23 2.53 -24.06
C ARG A 421 -32.91 1.75 -23.94
N SER A 422 -32.41 1.58 -22.72
CA SER A 422 -31.10 0.97 -22.47
C SER A 422 -31.16 -0.55 -22.31
N ALA A 423 -32.09 -1.06 -21.50
CA ALA A 423 -32.25 -2.48 -21.22
C ALA A 423 -33.22 -3.17 -22.21
N GLY A 424 -33.89 -2.42 -23.09
CA GLY A 424 -34.85 -2.99 -24.05
C GLY A 424 -36.15 -3.48 -23.43
N LEU A 425 -36.50 -3.02 -22.22
CA LEU A 425 -37.77 -3.34 -21.60
C LEU A 425 -38.93 -2.70 -22.38
N LYS A 426 -39.93 -3.51 -22.76
CA LYS A 426 -41.11 -2.98 -23.46
C LYS A 426 -41.92 -1.99 -22.63
N ASN A 427 -42.01 -2.23 -21.32
CA ASN A 427 -42.73 -1.40 -20.35
C ASN A 427 -42.11 -1.56 -18.96
N ILE A 428 -42.19 -0.51 -18.14
CA ILE A 428 -41.88 -0.61 -16.70
C ILE A 428 -43.13 -1.08 -15.96
N THR A 429 -43.06 -2.27 -15.36
CA THR A 429 -44.21 -2.91 -14.69
C THR A 429 -44.13 -2.74 -13.17
N ALA A 430 -45.23 -2.98 -12.47
CA ALA A 430 -45.26 -3.01 -11.00
C ALA A 430 -44.23 -3.97 -10.39
N LYS A 431 -43.89 -5.07 -11.10
CA LYS A 431 -42.81 -5.99 -10.70
C LYS A 431 -41.44 -5.32 -10.72
N HIS A 432 -41.12 -4.56 -11.77
CA HIS A 432 -39.84 -3.84 -11.87
C HIS A 432 -39.73 -2.80 -10.76
N LEU A 433 -40.82 -2.05 -10.50
CA LEU A 433 -40.89 -1.09 -9.39
C LEU A 433 -40.69 -1.76 -8.03
N ALA A 434 -41.32 -2.91 -7.79
CA ALA A 434 -41.17 -3.65 -6.53
C ALA A 434 -39.73 -4.14 -6.33
N LEU A 435 -39.08 -4.67 -7.37
CA LEU A 435 -37.68 -5.11 -7.29
C LEU A 435 -36.71 -3.94 -7.12
N ALA A 436 -36.97 -2.80 -7.77
CA ALA A 436 -36.20 -1.58 -7.54
C ALA A 436 -36.34 -1.09 -6.09
N SER A 437 -37.56 -1.08 -5.54
CA SER A 437 -37.80 -0.75 -4.13
C SER A 437 -37.05 -1.69 -3.18
N GLN A 438 -36.96 -2.98 -3.50
CA GLN A 438 -36.17 -3.95 -2.73
C GLN A 438 -34.66 -3.68 -2.82
N SER A 439 -34.12 -3.38 -4.01
CA SER A 439 -32.72 -2.98 -4.17
C SER A 439 -32.37 -1.73 -3.37
N LEU A 440 -33.26 -0.74 -3.33
CA LEU A 440 -33.09 0.45 -2.47
C LEU A 440 -33.15 0.08 -0.99
N ALA A 441 -34.05 -0.82 -0.58
CA ALA A 441 -34.16 -1.29 0.81
C ALA A 441 -32.88 -1.99 1.31
N VAL A 442 -32.24 -2.79 0.45
CA VAL A 442 -30.92 -3.38 0.75
C VAL A 442 -29.92 -2.28 1.06
N MET A 443 -29.82 -1.25 0.21
CA MET A 443 -28.88 -0.13 0.43
C MET A 443 -29.22 0.69 1.67
N ILE A 444 -30.50 1.01 1.92
CA ILE A 444 -30.95 1.70 3.13
C ILE A 444 -30.49 0.97 4.40
N THR A 445 -30.48 -0.36 4.37
CA THR A 445 -30.07 -1.18 5.52
C THR A 445 -28.56 -1.39 5.59
N LEU A 446 -27.87 -1.44 4.44
CA LEU A 446 -26.42 -1.64 4.34
C LEU A 446 -25.59 -0.39 4.65
N ILE A 447 -26.00 0.78 4.14
CA ILE A 447 -25.24 2.04 4.27
C ILE A 447 -24.90 2.37 5.73
N PRO A 448 -25.80 2.21 6.73
CA PRO A 448 -25.44 2.38 8.14
C PRO A 448 -24.36 1.40 8.63
N LYS A 449 -24.36 0.17 8.13
CA LYS A 449 -23.33 -0.84 8.47
C LYS A 449 -21.99 -0.49 7.84
N LEU A 450 -21.99 -0.02 6.59
CA LEU A 450 -20.79 0.53 5.92
C LEU A 450 -20.22 1.72 6.69
N LYS A 451 -21.07 2.67 7.10
CA LYS A 451 -20.67 3.82 7.92
C LYS A 451 -20.01 3.38 9.22
N HIS A 452 -20.63 2.44 9.94
CA HIS A 452 -20.09 1.89 11.18
C HIS A 452 -18.72 1.21 10.95
N TYR A 453 -18.61 0.40 9.90
CA TYR A 453 -17.35 -0.24 9.51
C TYR A 453 -16.25 0.80 9.26
N VAL A 454 -16.51 1.79 8.41
CA VAL A 454 -15.57 2.87 8.08
C VAL A 454 -15.14 3.64 9.33
N ALA A 455 -16.09 4.00 10.20
CA ALA A 455 -15.83 4.77 11.41
C ALA A 455 -14.96 4.02 12.43
N HIS A 456 -15.09 2.70 12.52
CA HIS A 456 -14.41 1.90 13.54
C HIS A 456 -13.14 1.20 13.05
N GLN A 457 -13.06 0.85 11.77
CA GLN A 457 -11.97 0.03 11.23
C GLN A 457 -11.00 0.81 10.33
N LEU A 458 -11.46 1.90 9.70
CA LEU A 458 -10.66 2.63 8.71
C LEU A 458 -10.22 4.02 9.18
N LEU A 459 -11.08 4.73 9.92
CA LEU A 459 -10.81 6.10 10.33
C LEU A 459 -10.45 6.20 11.82
N THR A 460 -9.50 7.08 12.14
CA THR A 460 -9.26 7.52 13.53
C THR A 460 -10.26 8.61 13.89
N LYS A 461 -10.89 8.52 15.08
CA LYS A 461 -12.00 9.37 15.60
C LYS A 461 -11.91 10.90 15.39
N SER A 462 -10.74 11.47 15.13
CA SER A 462 -10.53 12.93 15.13
C SER A 462 -10.83 13.64 13.79
N LEU A 463 -11.11 12.94 12.69
CA LEU A 463 -11.20 13.51 11.34
C LEU A 463 -12.48 13.11 10.55
N SER A 464 -13.45 12.45 11.19
CA SER A 464 -14.47 11.67 10.48
C SER A 464 -15.87 12.27 10.39
N ASP A 465 -16.24 13.23 11.24
CA ASP A 465 -17.66 13.60 11.42
C ASP A 465 -18.37 14.13 10.16
N PRO A 466 -17.80 15.06 9.36
CA PRO A 466 -18.44 15.54 8.14
C PRO A 466 -18.57 14.45 7.05
N LEU A 467 -17.58 13.56 6.97
CA LEU A 467 -17.58 12.46 6.01
C LEU A 467 -18.62 11.40 6.39
N LEU A 468 -18.75 11.10 7.68
CA LEU A 468 -19.72 10.14 8.18
C LEU A 468 -21.16 10.65 8.02
N SER A 469 -21.41 11.96 8.09
CA SER A 469 -22.74 12.51 7.82
C SER A 469 -23.18 12.35 6.36
N GLU A 470 -22.26 12.25 5.41
CA GLU A 470 -22.62 11.98 4.01
C GLU A 470 -23.27 10.61 3.81
N PHE A 471 -22.91 9.60 4.63
CA PHE A 471 -23.60 8.32 4.64
C PHE A 471 -25.06 8.49 5.09
N ASP A 472 -25.31 9.33 6.10
CA ASP A 472 -26.68 9.58 6.59
C ASP A 472 -27.52 10.30 5.53
N HIS A 473 -26.93 11.29 4.85
CA HIS A 473 -27.57 11.94 3.71
C HIS A 473 -27.89 10.95 2.58
N ALA A 474 -26.95 10.05 2.26
CA ALA A 474 -27.20 9.01 1.28
C ALA A 474 -28.38 8.11 1.70
N VAL A 475 -28.47 7.66 2.97
CA VAL A 475 -29.64 6.87 3.42
C VAL A 475 -30.95 7.62 3.19
N GLU A 476 -30.99 8.91 3.47
CA GLU A 476 -32.19 9.72 3.31
C GLU A 476 -32.58 9.88 1.84
N ASP A 477 -31.62 10.11 0.94
CA ASP A 477 -31.85 10.17 -0.51
C ASP A 477 -32.43 8.86 -1.05
N TYR A 478 -32.00 7.71 -0.53
CA TYR A 478 -32.55 6.41 -0.90
C TYR A 478 -33.97 6.20 -0.37
N ARG A 479 -34.27 6.67 0.85
CA ARG A 479 -35.64 6.60 1.42
C ARG A 479 -36.60 7.48 0.63
N ASN A 480 -36.20 8.69 0.28
CA ASN A 480 -36.98 9.60 -0.56
C ASN A 480 -37.30 8.97 -1.91
N HIS A 481 -36.28 8.43 -2.59
CA HIS A 481 -36.46 7.72 -3.85
C HIS A 481 -37.36 6.48 -3.71
N GLN A 482 -37.23 5.71 -2.62
CA GLN A 482 -38.14 4.59 -2.34
C GLN A 482 -39.60 5.06 -2.20
N GLY A 483 -39.83 6.18 -1.52
CA GLY A 483 -41.14 6.81 -1.40
C GLY A 483 -41.72 7.30 -2.73
N GLU A 484 -40.89 7.80 -3.65
CA GLU A 484 -41.30 8.14 -5.01
C GLU A 484 -41.74 6.89 -5.80
N ILE A 485 -41.04 5.77 -5.66
CA ILE A 485 -41.45 4.49 -6.26
C ILE A 485 -42.81 4.03 -5.71
N HIS A 486 -43.02 4.12 -4.40
CA HIS A 486 -44.31 3.78 -3.79
C HIS A 486 -45.43 4.70 -4.28
N SER A 487 -45.17 6.01 -4.35
CA SER A 487 -46.10 7.00 -4.90
C SER A 487 -46.45 6.70 -6.36
N LYS A 488 -45.47 6.27 -7.17
CA LYS A 488 -45.69 5.87 -8.56
C LYS A 488 -46.55 4.61 -8.66
N LEU A 489 -46.36 3.62 -7.78
CA LEU A 489 -47.22 2.44 -7.70
C LEU A 489 -48.68 2.83 -7.40
N VAL A 490 -48.89 3.72 -6.42
CA VAL A 490 -50.23 4.24 -6.10
C VAL A 490 -50.84 5.01 -7.27
N ALA A 491 -50.05 5.82 -7.97
CA ALA A 491 -50.52 6.53 -9.16
C ALA A 491 -50.97 5.56 -10.28
N ILE A 492 -50.22 4.48 -10.53
CA ILE A 492 -50.60 3.44 -11.49
C ILE A 492 -51.91 2.76 -11.07
N MET A 493 -52.09 2.51 -9.76
CA MET A 493 -53.34 1.95 -9.23
C MET A 493 -54.52 2.89 -9.44
N ASN A 494 -54.35 4.17 -9.16
CA ASN A 494 -55.39 5.19 -9.35
C ASN A 494 -55.77 5.35 -10.83
N GLU A 495 -54.81 5.31 -11.75
CA GLU A 495 -55.08 5.36 -13.19
C GLU A 495 -55.93 4.15 -13.64
N ARG A 496 -55.58 2.94 -13.16
CA ARG A 496 -56.36 1.72 -13.43
C ARG A 496 -57.76 1.80 -12.83
N PHE A 497 -57.88 2.26 -11.60
CA PHE A 497 -59.16 2.46 -10.95
C PHE A 497 -60.05 3.45 -11.72
N ALA A 498 -59.49 4.59 -12.16
CA ALA A 498 -60.22 5.59 -12.94
C ALA A 498 -60.71 5.02 -14.29
N ALA A 499 -59.91 4.18 -14.95
CA ALA A 499 -60.32 3.51 -16.18
C ALA A 499 -61.52 2.57 -15.96
N HIS A 500 -61.50 1.78 -14.88
CA HIS A 500 -62.63 0.93 -14.48
C HIS A 500 -63.87 1.74 -14.12
N ALA A 501 -63.71 2.83 -13.36
CA ALA A 501 -64.82 3.73 -13.02
C ALA A 501 -65.48 4.33 -14.26
N LYS A 502 -64.68 4.74 -15.26
CA LYS A 502 -65.19 5.24 -16.54
C LYS A 502 -65.91 4.15 -17.35
N ALA A 503 -65.39 2.92 -17.35
CA ALA A 503 -66.06 1.79 -18.00
C ALA A 503 -67.42 1.49 -17.34
N MET A 504 -67.49 1.53 -16.00
CA MET A 504 -68.75 1.36 -15.25
C MET A 504 -69.76 2.48 -15.52
N GLN A 505 -69.31 3.72 -15.70
CA GLN A 505 -70.19 4.84 -16.07
C GLN A 505 -70.82 4.70 -17.46
N ALA A 506 -70.21 3.93 -18.36
CA ALA A 506 -70.71 3.73 -19.71
C ALA A 506 -71.73 2.57 -19.83
N ILE A 507 -72.01 1.86 -18.74
CA ILE A 507 -72.97 0.75 -18.71
C ILE A 507 -74.40 1.30 -18.77
N ASP A 508 -75.20 0.79 -19.70
CA ASP A 508 -76.64 1.05 -19.78
C ASP A 508 -77.39 0.07 -18.87
N TRP A 509 -77.66 0.53 -17.65
CA TRP A 509 -78.32 -0.26 -16.60
C TRP A 509 -79.77 -0.66 -16.93
N ASP A 510 -80.39 -0.02 -17.93
CA ASP A 510 -81.78 -0.27 -18.31
C ASP A 510 -81.90 -1.34 -19.43
N GLN A 511 -80.82 -1.63 -20.17
CA GLN A 511 -80.80 -2.62 -21.25
C GLN A 511 -80.20 -3.98 -20.87
N GLU A 512 -79.26 -4.04 -19.93
CA GLU A 512 -78.71 -5.32 -19.45
C GLU A 512 -79.73 -6.02 -18.54
N ALA A 513 -80.68 -6.73 -19.16
CA ALA A 513 -81.57 -7.64 -18.46
C ALA A 513 -80.74 -8.60 -17.59
N MET A 514 -80.96 -8.51 -16.28
CA MET A 514 -80.37 -9.33 -15.24
C MET A 514 -80.43 -10.83 -15.61
N GLU A 515 -79.37 -11.39 -16.17
CA GLU A 515 -79.01 -12.80 -15.94
C GLU A 515 -78.51 -12.92 -14.49
N THR A 516 -79.39 -12.61 -13.53
CA THR A 516 -79.15 -12.89 -12.11
C THR A 516 -79.32 -14.39 -11.91
N GLY A 517 -78.22 -15.11 -12.14
CA GLY A 517 -78.23 -16.56 -12.10
C GLY A 517 -76.86 -17.15 -11.82
N LYS A 518 -76.24 -16.77 -10.69
CA LYS A 518 -75.04 -17.35 -10.04
C LYS A 518 -73.67 -16.71 -10.29
N HIS A 519 -73.51 -15.73 -11.18
CA HIS A 519 -72.21 -15.10 -11.46
C HIS A 519 -72.20 -13.60 -11.14
N ALA A 520 -71.03 -13.05 -10.80
CA ALA A 520 -70.86 -11.64 -10.50
C ALA A 520 -70.84 -10.82 -11.81
N ASN A 521 -71.15 -9.52 -11.73
CA ASN A 521 -71.12 -8.67 -12.92
C ASN A 521 -69.69 -8.59 -13.49
N ILE A 522 -69.55 -8.67 -14.82
CA ILE A 522 -68.26 -8.76 -15.54
C ILE A 522 -67.31 -7.59 -15.18
N TYR A 523 -67.85 -6.38 -15.00
CA TYR A 523 -67.06 -5.21 -14.62
C TYR A 523 -66.47 -5.35 -13.20
N MET A 524 -67.20 -5.94 -12.25
CA MET A 524 -66.70 -6.25 -10.90
C MET A 524 -65.68 -7.38 -10.94
N GLU A 525 -65.93 -8.42 -11.73
CA GLU A 525 -64.98 -9.53 -11.90
C GLU A 525 -63.65 -9.03 -12.46
N THR A 526 -63.70 -8.12 -13.44
CA THR A 526 -62.50 -7.52 -14.05
C THR A 526 -61.73 -6.67 -13.05
N LEU A 527 -62.41 -5.78 -12.30
CA LEU A 527 -61.79 -4.95 -11.27
C LEU A 527 -61.10 -5.81 -10.21
N VAL A 528 -61.81 -6.79 -9.64
CA VAL A 528 -61.26 -7.69 -8.61
C VAL A 528 -60.08 -8.48 -9.17
N THR A 529 -60.19 -9.02 -10.38
CA THR A 529 -59.12 -9.80 -11.02
C THR A 529 -57.85 -8.98 -11.19
N GLU A 530 -57.94 -7.74 -11.67
CA GLU A 530 -56.79 -6.85 -11.84
C GLU A 530 -56.18 -6.41 -10.50
N THR A 531 -57.01 -6.04 -9.52
CA THR A 531 -56.54 -5.68 -8.17
C THR A 531 -55.83 -6.86 -7.49
N VAL A 532 -56.41 -8.07 -7.56
CA VAL A 532 -55.80 -9.28 -7.02
C VAL A 532 -54.50 -9.61 -7.73
N ARG A 533 -54.44 -9.46 -9.06
CA ARG A 533 -53.21 -9.70 -9.84
C ARG A 533 -52.10 -8.75 -9.41
N LEU A 534 -52.41 -7.46 -9.24
CA LEU A 534 -51.44 -6.47 -8.78
C LEU A 534 -50.97 -6.78 -7.35
N HIS A 535 -51.90 -7.05 -6.44
CA HIS A 535 -51.57 -7.39 -5.06
C HIS A 535 -50.69 -8.66 -4.99
N LYS A 536 -50.97 -9.71 -5.78
CA LYS A 536 -50.13 -10.91 -5.87
C LYS A 536 -48.72 -10.61 -6.36
N VAL A 537 -48.56 -9.66 -7.28
CA VAL A 537 -47.23 -9.24 -7.76
C VAL A 537 -46.49 -8.48 -6.67
N LEU A 538 -47.13 -7.53 -5.99
CA LEU A 538 -46.48 -6.70 -4.98
C LEU A 538 -46.19 -7.46 -3.68
N SER A 539 -47.15 -8.24 -3.18
CA SER A 539 -46.99 -9.10 -1.97
C SER A 539 -45.92 -10.17 -2.09
N LYS A 540 -45.52 -10.52 -3.31
CA LYS A 540 -44.38 -11.42 -3.52
C LYS A 540 -43.05 -10.77 -3.17
N TYR A 541 -42.89 -9.47 -3.39
CA TYR A 541 -41.60 -8.79 -3.34
C TYR A 541 -41.50 -7.74 -2.23
N LEU A 542 -42.59 -7.07 -1.87
CA LEU A 542 -42.62 -6.04 -0.83
C LEU A 542 -43.05 -6.63 0.52
N PRO A 543 -42.49 -6.14 1.64
CA PRO A 543 -42.92 -6.57 2.97
C PRO A 543 -44.34 -6.11 3.26
N GLU A 544 -45.04 -6.82 4.15
CA GLU A 544 -46.44 -6.55 4.48
C GLU A 544 -46.68 -5.11 4.98
N ARG A 545 -45.70 -4.53 5.68
CA ARG A 545 -45.80 -3.13 6.15
C ARG A 545 -45.94 -2.14 4.99
N ASP A 546 -45.24 -2.36 3.88
CA ASP A 546 -45.21 -1.44 2.74
C ASP A 546 -46.47 -1.62 1.87
N LEU A 547 -47.26 -2.68 2.14
CA LEU A 547 -48.52 -2.99 1.46
C LEU A 547 -49.76 -2.57 2.26
N LYS A 548 -49.59 -2.27 3.55
CA LYS A 548 -50.67 -1.78 4.41
C LYS A 548 -50.76 -0.27 4.27
N VAL A 549 -51.98 0.20 3.98
CA VAL A 549 -52.36 1.63 3.94
C VAL A 549 -52.46 2.17 5.35
#